data_AF-A0A7R9QKR7-F1
#
_entry.id   AF-A0A7R9QKR7-F1
#
_cell.length_a   1.000
_cell.length_b   1.000
_cell.length_c   1.000
_cell.angle_alpha   90.00
_cell.angle_beta   90.00
_cell.angle_gamma   90.00
#
_symmetry.space_group_name_H-M   'P 1'
#
loop_
_entity.id
_entity.type
_entity.pdbx_description
1 polymer ?
#
loop_
_entity_poly.entity_id
_entity_poly.type
_entity_poly.pdbx_seq_one_letter_code
_entity_poly.pdbx_strand_id
1 'polypeptide(L)'
;IMFLVPLLPFVAMSAGFHWPIQRFMNYTGDILIGAMFPIHERHPLWECGHIQDEGLQQLEALLFTIKKINAEKKLLPGIKLGVLAVDSCDSPAYALEQTMDFIK
;
A
#
# COMPACT_ATOMS: atom_id res chain seq x y z
N ILE A 1 -36.04 32.04 28.80
CA ILE A 1 -35.96 31.72 27.35
C ILE A 1 -34.85 32.57 26.76
N MET A 2 -33.66 32.00 26.71
CA MET A 2 -32.46 32.60 26.13
C MET A 2 -31.64 31.42 25.61
N PHE A 3 -31.39 31.38 24.31
CA PHE A 3 -30.06 31.15 23.73
C PHE A 3 -30.15 31.30 22.21
N LEU A 4 -29.39 32.29 21.73
CA LEU A 4 -28.99 32.52 20.34
C LEU A 4 -28.15 31.36 19.80
N VAL A 5 -28.40 30.92 18.55
CA VAL A 5 -27.37 30.36 17.62
C VAL A 5 -27.80 30.70 16.17
N PRO A 6 -26.88 31.08 15.26
CA PRO A 6 -27.13 31.97 14.13
C PRO A 6 -27.37 31.30 12.77
N LEU A 7 -27.87 32.10 11.82
CA LEU A 7 -28.03 31.82 10.39
C LEU A 7 -26.67 31.57 9.71
N LEU A 8 -26.30 30.31 9.50
CA LEU A 8 -25.38 29.90 8.44
C LEU A 8 -25.92 28.62 7.80
N PRO A 9 -26.30 28.62 6.52
CA PRO A 9 -26.60 27.38 5.83
C PRO A 9 -25.29 26.62 5.61
N PHE A 10 -25.07 25.63 6.48
CA PHE A 10 -24.43 24.35 6.21
C PHE A 10 -23.45 24.35 5.02
N VAL A 11 -22.21 24.80 5.24
CA VAL A 11 -21.10 24.21 4.47
C VAL A 11 -21.00 22.78 4.98
N ALA A 12 -21.63 21.85 4.26
CA ALA A 12 -21.35 20.45 4.40
C ALA A 12 -19.88 20.27 4.04
N MET A 13 -19.02 20.35 5.05
CA MET A 13 -17.65 19.90 4.95
C MET A 13 -17.77 18.41 4.72
N SER A 14 -17.83 17.98 3.46
CA SER A 14 -17.54 16.60 3.11
C SER A 14 -16.12 16.40 3.60
N ALA A 15 -16.00 15.86 4.82
CA ALA A 15 -14.79 15.20 5.23
C ALA A 15 -14.57 14.18 4.13
N GLY A 16 -13.68 14.50 3.20
CA GLY A 16 -13.22 13.60 2.16
C GLY A 16 -12.60 12.43 2.90
N PHE A 17 -13.42 11.44 3.20
CA PHE A 17 -12.97 10.13 3.60
C PHE A 17 -12.31 9.59 2.33
N HIS A 18 -11.01 9.87 2.17
CA HIS A 18 -10.20 9.16 1.19
C HIS A 18 -10.11 7.72 1.72
N TRP A 19 -11.10 6.94 1.32
CA TRP A 19 -11.25 5.54 1.66
C TRP A 19 -10.95 4.72 0.40
N PRO A 20 -10.18 3.63 0.52
CA PRO A 20 -9.50 3.15 1.72
C PRO A 20 -8.18 3.86 2.01
N ILE A 21 -7.68 3.67 3.24
CA ILE A 21 -6.28 3.98 3.57
C ILE A 21 -5.42 2.93 2.86
N GLN A 22 -4.91 3.28 1.69
CA GLN A 22 -3.98 2.45 0.94
C GLN A 22 -2.73 2.15 1.79
N ARG A 23 -2.56 0.89 2.18
CA ARG A 23 -1.39 0.44 2.93
C ARG A 23 -0.39 -0.18 1.97
N PHE A 24 0.69 0.54 1.71
CA PHE A 24 1.85 0.05 0.98
C PHE A 24 3.04 -0.12 1.92
N MET A 25 3.88 -1.09 1.63
CA MET A 25 5.22 -1.17 2.20
C MET A 25 6.15 -0.30 1.36
N ASN A 26 6.77 0.70 1.98
CA ASN A 26 7.81 1.50 1.34
C ASN A 26 9.16 1.25 2.03
N TYR A 27 10.08 0.64 1.29
CA TYR A 27 11.48 0.53 1.66
C TYR A 27 12.30 1.42 0.72
N THR A 28 12.85 2.51 1.22
CA THR A 28 13.46 3.54 0.37
C THR A 28 14.80 3.12 -0.23
N GLY A 29 15.03 3.56 -1.48
CA GLY A 29 16.28 3.39 -2.22
C GLY A 29 16.32 4.33 -3.43
N ASP A 30 17.42 4.29 -4.17
CA ASP A 30 17.64 5.10 -5.38
C ASP A 30 16.77 4.61 -6.55
N ILE A 31 16.56 3.29 -6.62
CA ILE A 31 15.65 2.66 -7.59
C ILE A 31 14.59 1.89 -6.81
N LEU A 32 13.33 2.19 -7.05
CA LEU A 32 12.21 1.49 -6.41
C LEU A 32 11.73 0.33 -7.30
N ILE A 33 11.65 -0.87 -6.73
CA ILE A 33 10.99 -2.01 -7.35
C ILE A 33 9.52 -2.02 -6.93
N GLY A 34 8.61 -1.89 -7.89
CA GLY A 34 7.19 -2.12 -7.67
C GLY A 34 6.91 -3.62 -7.50
N ALA A 35 6.17 -3.99 -6.46
CA ALA A 35 5.83 -5.37 -6.16
C ALA A 35 4.38 -5.49 -5.67
N MET A 36 3.77 -6.66 -5.87
CA MET A 36 2.42 -6.94 -5.44
C MET A 36 2.32 -8.38 -4.95
N PHE A 37 1.64 -8.60 -3.83
CA PHE A 37 1.50 -9.90 -3.19
C PHE A 37 0.04 -10.15 -2.77
N PRO A 38 -0.43 -11.40 -2.72
CA PRO A 38 -1.74 -11.76 -2.16
C PRO A 38 -1.62 -11.92 -0.64
N ILE A 39 -1.39 -10.83 0.09
CA ILE A 39 -1.17 -10.88 1.55
C ILE A 39 -2.47 -11.21 2.27
N HIS A 40 -3.60 -10.69 1.79
CA HIS A 40 -4.92 -11.10 2.26
C HIS A 40 -5.67 -11.90 1.20
N GLU A 41 -6.62 -12.71 1.64
CA GLU A 41 -7.60 -13.36 0.76
C GLU A 41 -8.66 -12.36 0.30
N ARG A 42 -9.42 -12.76 -0.72
CA ARG A 42 -10.57 -11.99 -1.20
C ARG A 42 -11.76 -12.09 -0.25
N HIS A 43 -12.42 -10.96 0.02
CA HIS A 43 -13.66 -10.93 0.80
C HIS A 43 -14.83 -10.27 0.02
N PRO A 44 -16.09 -10.71 0.18
CA PRO A 44 -17.23 -10.15 -0.56
C PRO A 44 -17.75 -8.81 -0.01
N LEU A 45 -17.57 -8.54 1.28
CA LEU A 45 -18.10 -7.34 1.96
C LEU A 45 -17.02 -6.33 2.38
N TRP A 46 -15.76 -6.77 2.39
CA TRP A 46 -14.61 -5.98 2.83
C TRP A 46 -13.61 -6.00 1.68
N GLU A 47 -12.71 -5.01 1.62
CA GLU A 47 -11.69 -4.97 0.57
C GLU A 47 -10.78 -6.20 0.62
N CYS A 48 -10.43 -6.64 1.83
CA CYS A 48 -9.48 -7.71 2.10
C CYS A 48 -10.01 -8.59 3.23
N GLY A 49 -9.76 -9.90 3.13
CA GLY A 49 -10.12 -10.92 4.12
C GLY A 49 -9.00 -11.19 5.13
N HIS A 50 -8.86 -12.45 5.54
CA HIS A 50 -7.76 -12.88 6.42
C HIS A 50 -6.40 -12.86 5.74
N ILE A 51 -5.33 -12.78 6.56
CA ILE A 51 -3.94 -12.87 6.08
C ILE A 51 -3.66 -14.29 5.57
N GLN A 52 -3.04 -14.37 4.40
CA GLN A 52 -2.49 -15.57 3.82
C GLN A 52 -0.99 -15.65 4.14
N ASP A 53 -0.59 -16.71 4.84
CA ASP A 53 0.82 -16.90 5.25
C ASP A 53 1.76 -16.92 4.04
N GLU A 54 1.32 -17.48 2.91
CA GLU A 54 2.13 -17.53 1.69
C GLU A 54 2.42 -16.13 1.14
N GLY A 55 1.41 -15.26 1.02
CA GLY A 55 1.59 -13.89 0.54
C GLY A 55 2.49 -13.07 1.46
N LEU A 56 2.35 -13.24 2.78
CA LEU A 56 3.24 -12.60 3.75
C LEU A 56 4.69 -13.11 3.64
N GLN A 57 4.89 -14.41 3.49
CA GLN A 57 6.22 -15.00 3.31
C GLN A 57 6.89 -14.52 2.02
N GLN A 58 6.13 -14.37 0.93
CA GLN A 58 6.64 -13.84 -0.33
C GLN A 58 7.09 -12.38 -0.21
N LEU A 59 6.31 -11.53 0.49
CA LEU A 59 6.70 -10.15 0.78
C LEU A 59 8.01 -10.09 1.59
N GLU A 60 8.11 -10.89 2.65
CA GLU A 60 9.31 -10.96 3.49
C GLU A 60 10.52 -11.50 2.71
N ALA A 61 10.33 -12.47 1.81
CA ALA A 61 11.37 -12.98 0.95
C ALA A 61 11.92 -11.91 -0.02
N LEU A 62 11.05 -11.06 -0.57
CA LEU A 62 11.47 -9.90 -1.35
C LEU A 62 12.30 -8.94 -0.50
N LEU A 63 11.80 -8.56 0.68
CA LEU A 63 12.49 -7.62 1.57
C LEU A 63 13.85 -8.16 2.01
N PHE A 64 13.94 -9.46 2.34
CA PHE A 64 15.18 -10.15 2.64
C PHE A 64 16.16 -10.08 1.46
N THR A 65 15.67 -10.36 0.25
CA THR A 65 16.48 -10.34 -0.98
C THR A 65 17.04 -8.95 -1.24
N ILE A 66 16.23 -7.91 -1.09
CA ILE A 66 16.65 -6.52 -1.30
C ILE A 66 17.70 -6.10 -0.27
N LYS A 67 17.55 -6.50 0.99
CA LYS A 67 18.56 -6.27 2.03
C LYS A 67 19.87 -6.99 1.70
N LYS A 68 19.81 -8.22 1.19
CA LYS A 68 20.98 -8.99 0.74
C LYS A 68 21.71 -8.29 -0.40
N ILE A 69 20.97 -7.84 -1.43
CA ILE A 69 21.55 -7.12 -2.58
C ILE A 69 22.25 -5.84 -2.12
N ASN A 70 21.57 -5.02 -1.32
CA ASN A 70 22.13 -3.75 -0.82
C ASN A 70 23.36 -3.92 0.10
N ALA A 71 23.55 -5.11 0.69
CA ALA A 71 24.71 -5.41 1.52
C ALA A 71 25.90 -5.96 0.71
N GLU A 72 25.67 -6.45 -0.51
CA GLU A 72 26.69 -7.04 -1.36
C GLU A 72 27.42 -5.96 -2.17
N LYS A 73 28.67 -5.66 -1.80
CA LYS A 73 29.47 -4.58 -2.40
C LYS A 73 29.75 -4.77 -3.89
N LYS A 74 29.68 -6.00 -4.39
CA LYS A 74 29.92 -6.32 -5.81
C LYS A 74 28.67 -6.19 -6.67
N LEU A 75 27.49 -6.13 -6.07
CA LEU A 75 26.21 -6.09 -6.78
C LEU A 75 25.60 -4.69 -6.65
N LEU A 76 25.38 -4.01 -7.78
CA LEU A 76 24.85 -2.64 -7.83
C LEU A 76 25.66 -1.64 -6.98
N PRO A 77 26.99 -1.52 -7.20
CA PRO A 77 27.83 -0.63 -6.39
C PRO A 77 27.37 0.82 -6.54
N GLY A 78 27.11 1.48 -5.39
CA GLY A 78 26.66 2.87 -5.35
C GLY A 78 25.17 3.08 -5.65
N ILE A 79 24.38 2.00 -5.78
CA ILE A 79 22.93 2.07 -5.99
C ILE A 79 22.24 1.24 -4.91
N LYS A 80 21.33 1.85 -4.15
CA LYS A 80 20.47 1.18 -3.19
C LYS A 80 19.13 0.85 -3.83
N LEU A 81 18.77 -0.43 -3.85
CA LEU A 81 17.42 -0.84 -4.22
C LEU A 81 16.44 -0.55 -3.08
N GLY A 82 15.32 0.05 -3.44
CA GLY A 82 14.12 0.17 -2.64
C GLY A 82 12.99 -0.70 -3.18
N VAL A 83 11.87 -0.72 -2.47
CA VAL A 83 10.65 -1.45 -2.83
C VAL A 83 9.44 -0.61 -2.49
N LEU A 84 8.47 -0.61 -3.41
CA LEU A 84 7.11 -0.22 -3.14
C LEU A 84 6.23 -1.45 -3.34
N ALA A 85 5.74 -2.05 -2.25
CA ALA A 85 4.89 -3.24 -2.32
C ALA A 85 3.46 -2.94 -1.91
N VAL A 86 2.51 -3.47 -2.67
CA VAL A 86 1.07 -3.36 -2.41
C VAL A 86 0.44 -4.73 -2.20
N ASP A 87 -0.69 -4.77 -1.51
CA ASP A 87 -1.50 -5.97 -1.36
C ASP A 87 -2.54 -6.05 -2.48
N SER A 88 -2.67 -7.23 -3.08
CA SER A 88 -3.69 -7.50 -4.11
C SER A 88 -5.02 -7.97 -3.52
N CYS A 89 -5.04 -8.39 -2.26
CA CYS A 89 -6.20 -8.97 -1.58
C CYS A 89 -6.87 -10.11 -2.40
N ASP A 90 -6.04 -10.86 -3.14
CA ASP A 90 -6.44 -11.92 -4.07
C ASP A 90 -7.57 -11.50 -5.04
N SER A 91 -7.58 -10.23 -5.42
CA SER A 91 -8.61 -9.60 -6.25
C SER A 91 -7.97 -8.88 -7.44
N PRO A 92 -8.19 -9.32 -8.69
CA PRO A 92 -7.61 -8.68 -9.87
C PRO A 92 -8.02 -7.21 -10.06
N ALA A 93 -9.25 -6.85 -9.65
CA ALA A 93 -9.73 -5.48 -9.75
C ALA A 93 -9.02 -4.57 -8.74
N TYR A 94 -8.85 -5.05 -7.50
CA TYR A 94 -8.13 -4.32 -6.46
C TYR A 94 -6.65 -4.20 -6.81
N ALA A 95 -6.03 -5.30 -7.26
CA ALA A 95 -4.67 -5.32 -7.78
C ALA A 95 -4.42 -4.24 -8.84
N LEU A 96 -5.30 -4.15 -9.84
CA LEU A 96 -5.21 -3.12 -10.89
C LEU A 96 -5.23 -1.71 -10.29
N GLU A 97 -6.22 -1.42 -9.45
CA GLU A 97 -6.36 -0.12 -8.78
C GLU A 97 -5.09 0.27 -8.00
N GLN A 98 -4.56 -0.65 -7.20
CA GLN A 98 -3.35 -0.44 -6.40
C GLN A 98 -2.11 -0.21 -7.27
N THR A 99 -1.99 -0.92 -8.39
CA THR A 99 -0.83 -0.79 -9.29
C THR A 99 -0.87 0.46 -10.18
N MET A 100 -1.98 1.21 -10.21
CA MET A 100 -2.04 2.49 -10.96
C MET A 100 -1.05 3.53 -10.44
N ASP A 101 -0.63 3.43 -9.18
CA ASP A 101 0.40 4.32 -8.63
C ASP A 101 1.81 4.01 -9.16
N PHE A 102 2.04 2.83 -9.75
CA PHE A 102 3.36 2.47 -10.29
C PHE A 102 3.67 3.14 -11.64
N ILE A 103 2.66 3.67 -12.32
CA ILE A 103 2.77 4.19 -13.69
C ILE A 103 2.63 5.72 -13.79
N LYS A 104 2.63 6.43 -12.67
CA LYS A 104 2.51 7.90 -12.65
C LYS A 104 3.81 8.60 -13.06
#